data_AF-A0A8I2K413-F1
#
_entry.id   AF-A0A8I2K413-F1
#
_cell.length_a   1.000
_cell.length_b   1.000
_cell.length_c   1.000
_cell.angle_alpha   90.00
_cell.angle_beta   90.00
_cell.angle_gamma   90.00
#
_symmetry.space_group_name_H-M   'P 1'
#
loop_
_entity.id
_entity.type
_entity.pdbx_description
1 polymer ?
#
loop_
_entity_poly.entity_id
_entity_poly.type
_entity_poly.pdbx_seq_one_letter_code
_entity_poly.pdbx_strand_id
1 'polypeptide(L)' 'MANKERTPRKTVLEMHRLYQEWVPLKLIAQKYGLTPQGVNWLFKRENLPIDMRKKATGEIPVKV' A
#
# COMPACT_ATOMS: atom_id res chain seq x y z
N MET A 1 -3.53 -0.16 -28.53
CA MET A 1 -2.40 0.33 -27.69
C MET A 1 -2.89 0.49 -26.25
N ALA A 2 -2.04 0.11 -25.29
CA ALA A 2 -2.32 -0.18 -23.90
C ALA A 2 -3.29 0.79 -23.21
N ASN A 3 -4.45 0.26 -22.80
CA ASN A 3 -5.29 0.87 -21.79
C ASN A 3 -4.43 0.92 -20.52
N LYS A 4 -3.91 2.09 -20.16
CA LYS A 4 -3.22 2.28 -18.87
C LYS A 4 -4.25 2.00 -17.79
N GLU A 5 -4.33 0.76 -17.34
CA GLU A 5 -5.22 0.31 -16.28
C GLU A 5 -4.86 1.12 -15.03
N ARG A 6 -5.56 2.25 -14.85
CA ARG A 6 -5.47 3.04 -13.63
C ARG A 6 -5.85 2.09 -12.51
N THR A 7 -4.94 1.87 -11.57
CA THR A 7 -5.24 1.13 -10.34
C THR A 7 -6.53 1.73 -9.76
N PRO A 8 -7.63 0.95 -9.69
CA PRO A 8 -8.91 1.50 -9.32
C PRO A 8 -8.84 2.06 -7.90
N ARG A 9 -9.54 3.17 -7.63
CA ARG A 9 -9.57 3.80 -6.30
C ARG A 9 -9.93 2.80 -5.20
N LYS A 10 -10.85 1.88 -5.47
CA LYS A 10 -11.23 0.78 -4.56
C LYS A 10 -10.03 -0.06 -4.12
N THR A 11 -9.13 -0.40 -5.06
CA THR A 11 -7.91 -1.15 -4.79
C THR A 11 -6.93 -0.35 -3.93
N VAL A 12 -6.79 0.96 -4.19
CA VAL A 12 -5.91 1.83 -3.38
C VAL A 12 -6.41 1.95 -1.94
N LEU A 13 -7.73 2.04 -1.74
CA LEU A 13 -8.34 2.03 -0.40
C LEU A 13 -8.12 0.69 0.31
N GLU A 14 -8.21 -0.42 -0.41
CA GLU A 14 -7.94 -1.74 0.16
C GLU A 14 -6.47 -1.92 0.55
N MET A 15 -5.54 -1.48 -0.30
CA MET A 15 -4.12 -1.40 0.04
C MET A 15 -3.88 -0.56 1.31
N HIS A 16 -4.57 0.58 1.44
CA HIS A 16 -4.45 1.44 2.62
C HIS A 16 -5.04 0.80 3.87
N ARG A 17 -6.15 0.09 3.75
CA ARG A 17 -6.73 -0.70 4.84
C ARG A 17 -5.75 -1.76 5.34
N LEU A 18 -5.13 -2.53 4.44
CA LEU A 18 -4.10 -3.50 4.82
C LEU A 18 -2.92 -2.82 5.54
N TYR A 19 -2.53 -1.63 5.08
CA TYR A 19 -1.50 -0.85 5.74
C TYR A 19 -1.91 -0.36 7.15
N GLN A 20 -3.18 0.01 7.34
CA GLN A 20 -3.74 0.32 8.66
C GLN A 20 -3.73 -0.92 9.58
N GLU A 21 -4.00 -2.10 9.02
CA GLU A 21 -3.92 -3.42 9.68
C GLU A 21 -2.48 -3.92 9.90
N TRP A 22 -1.48 -3.04 9.79
CA TRP A 22 -0.06 -3.35 10.01
C TRP A 22 0.57 -4.28 8.98
N VAL A 23 -0.04 -4.43 7.80
CA VAL A 23 0.59 -5.16 6.70
C VAL A 23 1.70 -4.28 6.10
N PRO A 24 2.94 -4.78 5.99
CA PRO A 24 4.04 -4.05 5.37
C PRO A 24 3.73 -3.61 3.94
N LEU A 25 4.13 -2.39 3.60
CA LEU A 25 4.04 -1.86 2.22
C LEU A 25 4.69 -2.80 1.19
N LYS A 26 5.77 -3.50 1.57
CA LYS A 26 6.44 -4.48 0.69
C LYS A 26 5.52 -5.66 0.33
N LEU A 27 4.78 -6.20 1.31
CA LEU A 27 3.85 -7.30 1.08
C LEU A 27 2.62 -6.84 0.31
N ILE A 28 2.09 -5.65 0.61
CA ILE A 28 1.01 -5.03 -0.17
C ILE A 28 1.47 -4.86 -1.62
N ALA A 29 2.65 -4.27 -1.84
CA ALA A 29 3.20 -4.06 -3.16
C ALA A 29 3.35 -5.39 -3.92
N GLN A 30 3.92 -6.44 -3.30
CA GLN A 30 4.02 -7.77 -3.90
C GLN A 30 2.65 -8.37 -4.25
N LYS A 31 1.66 -8.29 -3.35
CA LYS A 31 0.31 -8.83 -3.56
C LYS A 31 -0.36 -8.24 -4.81
N TYR A 32 -0.11 -6.98 -5.09
CA TYR A 32 -0.73 -6.26 -6.21
C TYR A 32 0.22 -6.07 -7.42
N GLY A 33 1.39 -6.72 -7.43
CA GLY A 33 2.36 -6.59 -8.53
C GLY A 33 2.96 -5.19 -8.70
N LEU A 34 2.99 -4.40 -7.63
CA LEU A 34 3.51 -3.02 -7.60
C LEU A 34 4.86 -2.94 -6.89
N THR A 35 5.52 -1.81 -7.02
CA THR A 35 6.66 -1.45 -6.17
C THR A 35 6.18 -0.73 -4.90
N PRO A 36 6.91 -0.80 -3.78
CA PRO A 36 6.57 -0.04 -2.57
C PRO A 36 6.49 1.47 -2.82
N GLN A 37 7.33 1.98 -3.73
CA GLN A 37 7.28 3.36 -4.20
C GLN A 37 5.98 3.67 -4.96
N GLY A 38 5.53 2.75 -5.83
CA GLY A 38 4.25 2.85 -6.54
C GLY A 38 3.05 2.88 -5.59
N VAL A 39 3.03 1.99 -4.59
CA VAL A 39 1.96 1.99 -3.55
C VAL A 39 1.96 3.30 -2.76
N ASN A 40 3.13 3.78 -2.34
CA ASN A 40 3.26 5.07 -1.66
C ASN A 40 2.80 6.25 -2.53
N TRP A 41 3.08 6.21 -3.84
CA TRP A 41 2.59 7.22 -4.78
C TRP A 41 1.06 7.16 -4.93
N LEU A 42 0.47 5.96 -5.01
CA LEU A 42 -0.99 5.78 -5.06
C LEU A 42 -1.68 6.35 -3.80
N PHE A 43 -1.12 6.09 -2.63
CA PHE A 43 -1.63 6.65 -1.37
C PHE A 43 -1.57 8.17 -1.35
N LYS A 44 -0.44 8.77 -1.77
CA LYS A 44 -0.31 10.22 -1.89
C LYS A 44 -1.32 10.80 -2.90
N ARG A 45 -1.51 10.13 -4.04
CA ARG A 45 -2.46 10.56 -5.08
C ARG A 45 -3.89 10.60 -4.58
N GLU A 46 -4.29 9.62 -3.75
CA GLU A 46 -5.62 9.54 -3.16
C GLU A 46 -5.74 10.31 -1.82
N ASN A 47 -4.73 11.10 -1.43
CA ASN A 47 -4.66 11.81 -0.13
C ASN A 47 -4.82 10.90 1.10
N LEU A 48 -4.33 9.67 1.02
CA LEU A 48 -4.38 8.71 2.12
C LEU A 48 -3.17 8.87 3.04
N PRO A 49 -3.38 9.04 4.37
CA PRO A 49 -2.30 9.26 5.31
C PRO A 49 -1.44 8.00 5.47
N ILE A 50 -0.13 8.19 5.40
CA ILE A 50 0.85 7.11 5.57
C ILE A 50 1.64 7.41 6.83
N ASP A 51 1.49 6.57 7.85
CA ASP A 51 2.19 6.75 9.11
C ASP A 51 3.68 6.38 8.92
N MET A 52 4.56 7.38 8.92
CA MET A 52 5.99 7.13 8.69
C MET A 52 6.62 6.21 9.75
N ARG A 53 6.04 6.07 10.95
CA ARG A 53 6.54 5.12 11.96
C ARG A 53 6.29 3.67 11.53
N LYS A 54 5.17 3.41 10.86
CA LYS A 54 4.85 2.11 10.24
C LYS A 54 5.70 1.80 9.00
N LYS A 55 6.35 2.78 8.37
CA LYS A 55 7.30 2.52 7.26
C LYS A 55 8.61 1.89 7.74
N ALA A 56 9.07 2.28 8.92
CA ALA A 56 10.33 1.81 9.50
C ALA A 56 10.17 0.45 10.20
N THR A 57 8.97 0.18 10.71
CA THR A 57 8.64 -1.06 11.41
C THR A 57 8.35 -2.15 10.37
N GLY A 58 9.40 -2.72 9.79
CA GLY A 58 9.34 -3.99 9.05
C GLY A 58 9.05 -5.19 9.97
N GLU A 59 8.91 -4.95 11.27
CA GLU A 59 8.45 -5.90 12.26
C GLU A 59 6.94 -6.06 12.10
N ILE A 60 6.55 -7.13 11.39
CA ILE A 60 5.18 -7.60 11.37
C ILE A 60 4.81 -7.88 12.83
N PRO A 61 3.86 -7.17 13.47
CA PRO A 61 3.30 -7.66 14.70
C PRO A 61 2.46 -8.87 14.32
N VAL A 62 3.08 -10.05 14.27
CA VAL A 62 2.34 -11.31 14.26
C VAL A 62 1.57 -11.29 15.56
N LYS A 63 0.27 -11.04 15.45
CA LYS A 63 -0.66 -11.17 16.55
C LYS A 63 -0.70 -12.66 16.89
N VAL A 64 0.15 -13.06 17.84
CA VAL A 64 0.08 -14.34 18.55
C VAL A 64 -1.22 -14.42 19.35
#